data_AF-A0A6N2YBS3-F1
#
_entry.id   AF-A0A6N2YBS3-F1
#
_cell.length_a   1.000
_cell.length_b   1.000
_cell.length_c   1.000
_cell.angle_alpha   90.00
_cell.angle_beta   90.00
_cell.angle_gamma   90.00
#
_symmetry.space_group_name_H-M   'P 1'
#
loop_
_entity.id
_entity.type
_entity.pdbx_description
1 polymer ?
#
loop_
_entity_poly.entity_id
_entity_poly.type
_entity_poly.pdbx_seq_one_letter_code
_entity_poly.pdbx_strand_id
1 'polypeptide(L)'
;MNRITEITKRDILDLFRNGLEIDDLFETKTVKYYYFGRLDEIDFLKRIYDLKKIPSNDSRFKDAEGDIWQHTVNNDDYPFCWVFEDERFELTNGTDEKYLEFICEIFHPAVRYDKGYWKEFLIEINKLLQNDGYEIYPAEKVSNRDVYGWKVYQKEENVLFIPYSQRHAKEIKAKRIALTIKKKARNQIYQFLERNNIEYQATTETGWNYNTTVAVDVFDDIRQFYIPRCYNPQNEYVETADLQNFILSNSPFCVLDAIEFFYRYRSSEDFESQINSILRLNELPLKLENGKISNVIDIQMNKNLLSSVQEVGLKELLQEATRYYDKGNLQIAVEKLWDAFERLKTYYCSTTIDKKKSANKIVTDMSNNQQPFIDLFEKEFHELTSLGNNFRIRHHETTKTDIQDKRHYEYFYKRCLSLVSTAVQYLDGRSL
;
A
#
# COMPACT_ATOMS: atom_id res chain seq x y z
N MET A 1 -14.44 -9.90 6.78
CA MET A 1 -15.42 -10.20 5.71
C MET A 1 -14.58 -10.86 4.64
N ASN A 2 -14.78 -12.14 4.32
CA ASN A 2 -13.93 -12.85 3.36
C ASN A 2 -14.32 -12.44 1.94
N ARG A 3 -13.49 -11.64 1.28
CA ARG A 3 -13.66 -11.15 -0.09
C ARG A 3 -12.99 -12.07 -1.11
N ILE A 4 -11.93 -12.80 -0.73
CA ILE A 4 -11.25 -13.73 -1.65
C ILE A 4 -12.19 -14.90 -1.93
N THR A 5 -12.62 -15.00 -3.18
CA THR A 5 -13.56 -16.03 -3.61
C THR A 5 -12.89 -17.39 -3.70
N GLU A 6 -13.67 -18.45 -3.57
CA GLU A 6 -13.20 -19.83 -3.80
C GLU A 6 -12.59 -19.99 -5.21
N ILE A 7 -13.15 -19.28 -6.20
CA ILE A 7 -12.66 -19.27 -7.58
C ILE A 7 -11.23 -18.72 -7.64
N THR A 8 -10.98 -17.55 -7.05
CA THR A 8 -9.63 -16.96 -7.00
C THR A 8 -8.64 -17.87 -6.27
N LYS A 9 -9.05 -18.51 -5.17
CA LYS A 9 -8.18 -19.45 -4.44
C LYS A 9 -7.82 -20.67 -5.31
N ARG A 10 -8.81 -21.23 -6.02
CA ARG A 10 -8.59 -22.35 -6.94
C ARG A 10 -7.69 -21.97 -8.11
N ASP A 11 -7.93 -20.82 -8.73
CA ASP A 11 -7.15 -20.37 -9.89
C ASP A 11 -5.68 -20.09 -9.49
N ILE A 12 -5.43 -19.56 -8.27
CA ILE A 12 -4.08 -19.42 -7.72
C ILE A 12 -3.43 -20.79 -7.43
N LEU A 13 -4.18 -21.74 -6.88
CA LEU A 13 -3.71 -23.13 -6.70
C LEU A 13 -3.33 -23.76 -8.04
N ASP A 14 -4.17 -23.61 -9.06
CA ASP A 14 -3.92 -24.13 -10.40
C ASP A 14 -2.66 -23.52 -11.03
N LEU A 15 -2.39 -22.23 -10.80
CA LEU A 15 -1.13 -21.59 -11.22
C LEU A 15 0.08 -22.31 -10.62
N PHE A 16 0.09 -22.55 -9.30
CA PHE A 16 1.21 -23.25 -8.66
C PHE A 16 1.32 -24.72 -9.11
N ARG A 17 0.18 -25.43 -9.17
CA ARG A 17 0.11 -26.87 -9.48
C ARG A 17 0.48 -27.17 -10.94
N ASN A 18 -0.08 -26.41 -11.88
CA ASN A 18 0.05 -26.68 -13.32
C ASN A 18 1.20 -25.88 -13.95
N GLY A 19 1.55 -24.74 -13.37
CA GLY A 19 2.54 -23.81 -13.91
C GLY A 19 1.91 -22.68 -14.73
N LEU A 20 2.75 -21.75 -15.16
CA LEU A 20 2.37 -20.58 -15.95
C LEU A 20 2.87 -20.74 -17.38
N GLU A 21 2.01 -20.50 -18.37
CA GLU A 21 2.41 -20.44 -19.77
C GLU A 21 3.06 -19.09 -20.07
N ILE A 22 4.26 -19.12 -20.66
CA ILE A 22 4.99 -17.93 -21.10
C ILE A 22 5.34 -18.10 -22.57
N ASP A 23 4.93 -17.12 -23.38
CA ASP A 23 5.30 -17.03 -24.78
C ASP A 23 6.74 -16.51 -24.93
N ASP A 24 7.58 -17.32 -25.56
CA ASP A 24 8.89 -16.93 -26.05
C ASP A 24 8.80 -16.65 -27.56
N LEU A 25 9.84 -16.04 -28.15
CA LEU A 25 9.86 -15.60 -29.57
C LEU A 25 9.54 -16.71 -30.60
N PHE A 26 9.61 -17.98 -30.20
CA PHE A 26 9.42 -19.14 -31.08
C PHE A 26 8.52 -20.25 -30.49
N GLU A 27 8.17 -20.21 -29.21
CA GLU A 27 7.38 -21.26 -28.55
C GLU A 27 6.73 -20.78 -27.25
N THR A 28 5.56 -21.35 -26.91
CA THR A 28 4.95 -21.21 -25.58
C THR A 28 5.52 -22.30 -24.68
N LYS A 29 6.08 -21.91 -23.53
CA LYS A 29 6.60 -22.86 -22.52
C LYS A 29 5.84 -22.73 -21.21
N THR A 30 5.51 -23.87 -20.60
CA THR A 30 4.97 -23.90 -19.23
C THR A 30 6.10 -23.89 -18.22
N VAL A 31 6.20 -22.82 -17.44
CA VAL A 31 7.18 -22.67 -16.36
C VAL A 31 6.55 -23.01 -15.02
N LYS A 32 7.31 -23.68 -14.15
CA LYS A 32 6.86 -24.01 -12.80
C LYS A 32 7.53 -23.13 -11.77
N TYR A 33 6.78 -22.81 -10.72
CA TYR A 33 7.29 -22.13 -9.55
C TYR A 33 6.73 -22.79 -8.30
N TYR A 34 7.63 -23.25 -7.43
CA TYR A 34 7.27 -23.92 -6.18
C TYR A 34 6.91 -22.87 -5.13
N TYR A 35 5.79 -23.05 -4.43
CA TYR A 35 5.32 -22.09 -3.41
C TYR A 35 6.32 -21.95 -2.24
N PHE A 36 7.13 -22.97 -1.97
CA PHE A 36 8.21 -22.93 -0.98
C PHE A 36 9.54 -22.36 -1.54
N GLY A 37 9.56 -21.93 -2.80
CA GLY A 37 10.69 -21.27 -3.44
C GLY A 37 11.97 -22.10 -3.43
N ARG A 38 12.99 -21.63 -2.71
CA ARG A 38 14.31 -22.27 -2.58
C ARG A 38 14.49 -23.08 -1.30
N LEU A 39 13.49 -23.06 -0.42
CA LEU A 39 13.48 -23.86 0.81
C LEU A 39 12.91 -25.25 0.52
N ASP A 40 12.90 -26.14 1.51
CA ASP A 40 12.00 -27.29 1.49
C ASP A 40 10.61 -26.91 2.05
N GLU A 41 9.62 -27.77 1.81
CA GLU A 41 8.23 -27.51 2.22
C GLU A 41 8.10 -27.31 3.74
N ILE A 42 8.83 -28.07 4.56
CA ILE A 42 8.72 -28.00 6.02
C ILE A 42 9.35 -26.71 6.54
N ASP A 43 10.54 -26.38 6.04
CA ASP A 43 11.24 -25.15 6.40
C ASP A 43 10.46 -23.91 5.96
N PHE A 44 9.76 -23.97 4.81
CA PHE A 44 8.82 -22.91 4.43
C PHE A 44 7.64 -22.80 5.41
N LEU A 45 6.96 -23.92 5.72
CA LEU A 45 5.78 -23.89 6.60
C LEU A 45 6.11 -23.43 8.01
N LYS A 46 7.30 -23.77 8.54
CA LYS A 46 7.79 -23.31 9.85
C LYS A 46 7.96 -21.80 9.96
N ARG A 47 8.01 -21.08 8.83
CA ARG A 47 8.08 -19.61 8.81
C ARG A 47 6.73 -18.97 9.14
N ILE A 48 5.64 -19.69 8.91
CA ILE A 48 4.26 -19.20 9.06
C ILE A 48 3.60 -19.86 10.27
N TYR A 49 3.86 -21.15 10.51
CA TYR A 49 3.14 -21.98 11.47
C TYR A 49 4.08 -22.64 12.50
N ASP A 50 3.61 -22.71 13.75
CA ASP A 50 4.22 -23.57 14.78
C ASP A 50 3.72 -25.01 14.61
N LEU A 51 4.35 -25.75 13.68
CA LEU A 51 3.90 -27.09 13.27
C LEU A 51 3.83 -28.10 14.43
N LYS A 52 4.61 -27.90 15.51
CA LYS A 52 4.58 -28.76 16.71
C LYS A 52 3.33 -28.59 17.56
N LYS A 53 2.61 -27.48 17.39
CA LYS A 53 1.33 -27.22 18.07
C LYS A 53 0.11 -27.64 17.26
N ILE A 54 0.29 -27.96 15.97
CA ILE A 54 -0.79 -28.39 15.10
C ILE A 54 -0.93 -29.92 15.23
N PRO A 55 -2.15 -30.45 15.46
CA PRO A 55 -2.38 -31.89 15.48
C PRO A 55 -2.02 -32.56 14.16
N SER A 56 -1.58 -33.81 14.23
CA SER A 56 -1.38 -34.65 13.05
C SER A 56 -2.72 -35.17 12.51
N ASN A 57 -2.82 -35.32 11.19
CA ASN A 57 -3.92 -36.05 10.54
C ASN A 57 -3.69 -37.57 10.55
N ASP A 58 -2.45 -38.00 10.82
CA ASP A 58 -2.06 -39.38 11.03
C ASP A 58 -1.81 -39.66 12.50
N SER A 59 -2.71 -40.45 13.11
CA SER A 59 -2.63 -40.85 14.52
C SER A 59 -1.30 -41.49 14.96
N ARG A 60 -0.44 -41.94 14.03
CA ARG A 60 0.90 -42.46 14.32
C ARG A 60 1.88 -41.37 14.75
N PHE A 61 1.62 -40.11 14.41
CA PHE A 61 2.47 -38.97 14.72
C PHE A 61 1.84 -38.04 15.75
N LYS A 62 2.70 -37.40 16.54
CA LYS A 62 2.27 -36.54 17.65
C LYS A 62 1.77 -35.18 17.17
N ASP A 63 2.36 -34.65 16.10
CA ASP A 63 2.16 -33.30 15.59
C ASP A 63 2.28 -33.28 14.07
N ALA A 64 1.85 -32.17 13.47
CA ALA A 64 1.88 -31.98 12.03
C ALA A 64 3.30 -31.99 11.46
N GLU A 65 4.33 -31.60 12.23
CA GLU A 65 5.71 -31.62 11.75
C GLU A 65 6.18 -33.05 11.43
N GLY A 66 5.96 -34.00 12.35
CA GLY A 66 6.35 -35.39 12.14
C GLY A 66 5.56 -36.09 11.03
N ASP A 67 4.26 -35.78 10.95
CA ASP A 67 3.33 -36.24 9.92
C ASP A 67 3.77 -35.80 8.52
N ILE A 68 3.91 -34.48 8.34
CA ILE A 68 4.31 -33.89 7.06
C ILE A 68 5.67 -34.42 6.64
N TRP A 69 6.64 -34.48 7.57
CA TRP A 69 7.96 -35.04 7.25
C TRP A 69 7.91 -36.48 6.77
N GLN A 70 7.10 -37.32 7.42
CA GLN A 70 6.95 -38.71 6.98
C GLN A 70 6.40 -38.78 5.55
N HIS A 71 5.41 -37.95 5.24
CA HIS A 71 4.68 -38.05 3.99
C HIS A 71 5.35 -37.31 2.81
N THR A 72 5.97 -36.16 3.05
CA THR A 72 6.62 -35.36 1.99
C THR A 72 8.09 -35.68 1.78
N VAL A 73 8.78 -36.26 2.77
CA VAL A 73 10.22 -36.56 2.67
C VAL A 73 10.52 -38.06 2.65
N ASN A 74 9.90 -38.84 3.55
CA ASN A 74 10.22 -40.27 3.68
C ASN A 74 9.42 -41.14 2.70
N ASN A 75 8.15 -40.83 2.46
CA ASN A 75 7.26 -41.60 1.59
C ASN A 75 7.06 -40.97 0.21
N ASP A 76 7.08 -39.64 0.09
CA ASP A 76 6.74 -38.88 -1.13
C ASP A 76 5.34 -39.26 -1.66
N ASP A 77 4.35 -39.35 -0.76
CA ASP A 77 2.99 -39.81 -1.05
C ASP A 77 1.92 -38.71 -0.95
N TYR A 78 2.33 -37.48 -0.66
CA TYR A 78 1.45 -36.30 -0.71
C TYR A 78 1.44 -35.66 -2.11
N PRO A 79 0.27 -35.25 -2.61
CA PRO A 79 0.20 -34.58 -3.90
C PRO A 79 0.88 -33.21 -3.85
N PHE A 80 1.45 -32.77 -4.97
CA PHE A 80 2.02 -31.44 -5.05
C PHE A 80 0.96 -30.36 -4.78
N CYS A 81 1.34 -29.35 -3.99
CA CYS A 81 0.44 -28.29 -3.47
C CYS A 81 -0.65 -28.79 -2.50
N TRP A 82 -0.48 -29.96 -1.86
CA TRP A 82 -1.41 -30.50 -0.85
C TRP A 82 -1.79 -29.48 0.24
N VAL A 83 -0.84 -28.61 0.64
CA VAL A 83 -1.03 -27.62 1.70
C VAL A 83 -2.23 -26.68 1.45
N PHE A 84 -2.53 -26.36 0.18
CA PHE A 84 -3.63 -25.46 -0.19
C PHE A 84 -5.00 -26.05 0.09
N GLU A 85 -5.09 -27.38 0.21
CA GLU A 85 -6.31 -28.15 0.43
C GLU A 85 -6.36 -28.76 1.84
N ASP A 86 -5.28 -28.68 2.61
CA ASP A 86 -5.23 -29.20 3.97
C ASP A 86 -5.86 -28.23 4.98
N GLU A 87 -6.90 -28.71 5.67
CA GLU A 87 -7.70 -27.92 6.61
C GLU A 87 -6.87 -27.33 7.76
N ARG A 88 -5.75 -27.94 8.14
CA ARG A 88 -4.89 -27.48 9.24
C ARG A 88 -4.29 -26.09 9.01
N PHE A 89 -4.12 -25.70 7.75
CA PHE A 89 -3.54 -24.40 7.38
C PHE A 89 -4.59 -23.35 7.03
N GLU A 90 -5.86 -23.75 6.97
CA GLU A 90 -7.01 -22.89 6.76
C GLU A 90 -6.92 -22.01 5.49
N LEU A 91 -6.23 -22.47 4.45
CA LEU A 91 -6.12 -21.71 3.19
C LEU A 91 -7.44 -21.70 2.41
N THR A 92 -8.19 -22.81 2.44
CA THR A 92 -9.53 -22.91 1.82
C THR A 92 -10.60 -22.21 2.65
N ASN A 93 -10.75 -22.59 3.92
CA ASN A 93 -11.89 -22.22 4.77
C ASN A 93 -11.57 -21.16 5.85
N GLY A 94 -10.32 -20.69 5.91
CA GLY A 94 -9.90 -19.65 6.85
C GLY A 94 -10.23 -18.24 6.37
N THR A 95 -9.59 -17.28 7.02
CA THR A 95 -9.78 -15.87 6.74
C THR A 95 -8.88 -15.39 5.59
N ASP A 96 -9.27 -14.29 4.93
CA ASP A 96 -8.46 -13.69 3.86
C ASP A 96 -7.05 -13.32 4.37
N GLU A 97 -6.92 -12.90 5.63
CA GLU A 97 -5.64 -12.60 6.29
C GLU A 97 -4.68 -13.78 6.17
N LYS A 98 -5.11 -14.98 6.62
CA LYS A 98 -4.27 -16.19 6.62
C LYS A 98 -3.85 -16.56 5.20
N TYR A 99 -4.77 -16.43 4.26
CA TYR A 99 -4.49 -16.69 2.85
C TYR A 99 -3.45 -15.70 2.29
N LEU A 100 -3.66 -14.40 2.49
CA LEU A 100 -2.76 -13.36 1.97
C LEU A 100 -1.38 -13.39 2.65
N GLU A 101 -1.30 -13.70 3.94
CA GLU A 101 -0.02 -13.91 4.65
C GLU A 101 0.76 -15.08 4.05
N PHE A 102 0.09 -16.20 3.78
CA PHE A 102 0.70 -17.34 3.11
C PHE A 102 1.25 -16.95 1.73
N ILE A 103 0.44 -16.28 0.90
CA ILE A 103 0.88 -15.84 -0.44
C ILE A 103 2.03 -14.82 -0.35
N CYS A 104 2.02 -13.89 0.60
CA CYS A 104 3.12 -12.94 0.78
C CYS A 104 4.43 -13.65 1.16
N GLU A 105 4.37 -14.68 2.01
CA GLU A 105 5.54 -15.44 2.46
C GLU A 105 6.20 -16.22 1.31
N ILE A 106 5.41 -16.74 0.35
CA ILE A 106 5.93 -17.37 -0.90
C ILE A 106 6.92 -16.44 -1.60
N PHE A 107 6.62 -15.13 -1.64
CA PHE A 107 7.43 -14.11 -2.32
C PHE A 107 8.46 -13.41 -1.42
N HIS A 108 8.57 -13.83 -0.16
CA HIS A 108 9.54 -13.27 0.77
C HIS A 108 10.99 -13.52 0.26
N PRO A 109 11.92 -12.55 0.32
CA PRO A 109 13.31 -12.69 -0.16
C PRO A 109 14.11 -13.87 0.40
N ALA A 110 13.72 -14.39 1.56
CA ALA A 110 14.33 -15.57 2.17
C ALA A 110 13.82 -16.89 1.55
N VAL A 111 12.61 -16.88 0.97
CA VAL A 111 11.90 -18.03 0.39
C VAL A 111 12.07 -18.05 -1.13
N ARG A 112 11.77 -16.95 -1.82
CA ARG A 112 11.74 -16.93 -3.29
C ARG A 112 13.10 -17.25 -3.92
N TYR A 113 13.05 -17.91 -5.08
CA TYR A 113 14.23 -18.09 -5.93
C TYR A 113 14.36 -16.93 -6.92
N ASP A 114 15.25 -15.97 -6.63
CA ASP A 114 15.38 -14.71 -7.40
C ASP A 114 15.73 -14.90 -8.89
N LYS A 115 16.33 -16.04 -9.27
CA LYS A 115 16.68 -16.37 -10.66
C LYS A 115 15.56 -17.11 -11.41
N GLY A 116 14.46 -17.43 -10.72
CA GLY A 116 13.29 -18.09 -11.31
C GLY A 116 12.19 -17.11 -11.71
N TYR A 117 11.04 -17.67 -12.10
CA TYR A 117 9.88 -16.94 -12.63
C TYR A 117 8.96 -16.33 -11.55
N TRP A 118 9.53 -15.94 -10.41
CA TRP A 118 8.73 -15.50 -9.26
C TRP A 118 7.98 -14.19 -9.55
N LYS A 119 8.52 -13.33 -10.41
CA LYS A 119 7.88 -12.05 -10.77
C LYS A 119 6.65 -12.28 -11.62
N GLU A 120 6.74 -13.19 -12.57
CA GLU A 120 5.67 -13.59 -13.48
C GLU A 120 4.51 -14.21 -12.70
N PHE A 121 4.81 -15.13 -11.77
CA PHE A 121 3.81 -15.68 -10.86
C PHE A 121 3.19 -14.62 -9.95
N LEU A 122 3.99 -13.71 -9.38
CA LEU A 122 3.47 -12.62 -8.56
C LEU A 122 2.52 -11.72 -9.35
N ILE A 123 2.84 -11.42 -10.61
CA ILE A 123 1.99 -10.61 -11.50
C ILE A 123 0.65 -11.29 -11.74
N GLU A 124 0.64 -12.56 -12.14
CA GLU A 124 -0.62 -13.29 -12.42
C GLU A 124 -1.47 -13.47 -11.17
N ILE A 125 -0.85 -13.82 -10.04
CA ILE A 125 -1.56 -13.92 -8.75
C ILE A 125 -2.14 -12.57 -8.35
N ASN A 126 -1.41 -11.47 -8.55
CA ASN A 126 -1.96 -10.14 -8.30
C ASN A 126 -3.18 -9.85 -9.18
N LYS A 127 -3.17 -10.17 -10.47
CA LYS A 127 -4.34 -9.97 -11.34
C LYS A 127 -5.58 -10.70 -10.81
N LEU A 128 -5.41 -11.90 -10.28
CA LEU A 128 -6.49 -12.68 -9.67
C LEU A 128 -6.98 -12.02 -8.37
N LEU A 129 -6.07 -11.70 -7.45
CA LEU A 129 -6.40 -11.05 -6.18
C LEU A 129 -7.06 -9.67 -6.35
N GLN A 130 -6.68 -8.94 -7.40
CA GLN A 130 -7.25 -7.63 -7.72
C GLN A 130 -8.74 -7.70 -8.06
N ASN A 131 -9.22 -8.81 -8.64
CA ASN A 131 -10.65 -9.01 -8.88
C ASN A 131 -11.45 -9.09 -7.57
N ASP A 132 -10.80 -9.57 -6.51
CA ASP A 132 -11.37 -9.71 -5.17
C ASP A 132 -10.98 -8.54 -4.24
N GLY A 133 -10.35 -7.49 -4.79
CA GLY A 133 -10.06 -6.26 -4.09
C GLY A 133 -8.83 -6.32 -3.19
N TYR A 134 -7.83 -7.17 -3.49
CA TYR A 134 -6.52 -7.16 -2.85
C TYR A 134 -5.35 -7.06 -3.83
N GLU A 135 -4.24 -6.48 -3.37
CA GLU A 135 -2.99 -6.38 -4.12
C GLU A 135 -1.82 -6.67 -3.17
N ILE A 136 -0.90 -7.50 -3.63
CA ILE A 136 0.41 -7.75 -3.05
C ILE A 136 1.38 -6.67 -3.58
N TYR A 137 2.04 -5.94 -2.68
CA TYR A 137 2.88 -4.80 -3.02
C TYR A 137 4.20 -4.81 -2.21
N PRO A 138 5.25 -4.13 -2.69
CA PRO A 138 6.49 -3.93 -1.94
C PRO A 138 6.26 -3.09 -0.65
N ALA A 139 6.09 -3.79 0.48
CA ALA A 139 5.82 -3.18 1.76
C ALA A 139 7.12 -2.68 2.42
N GLU A 140 8.17 -3.49 2.41
CA GLU A 140 9.42 -3.23 3.11
C GLU A 140 10.64 -3.65 2.27
N LYS A 141 11.85 -3.36 2.76
CA LYS A 141 13.11 -3.84 2.15
C LYS A 141 14.01 -4.46 3.19
N VAL A 142 14.52 -5.66 2.88
CA VAL A 142 15.57 -6.33 3.67
C VAL A 142 16.73 -6.63 2.74
N SER A 143 17.94 -6.18 3.11
CA SER A 143 19.15 -6.31 2.26
C SER A 143 18.94 -5.81 0.82
N ASN A 144 18.25 -4.67 0.68
CA ASN A 144 17.86 -4.06 -0.59
C ASN A 144 16.96 -4.93 -1.50
N ARG A 145 16.26 -5.92 -0.93
CA ARG A 145 15.26 -6.75 -1.62
C ARG A 145 13.88 -6.48 -1.06
N ASP A 146 12.88 -6.41 -1.94
CA ASP A 146 11.51 -6.13 -1.55
C ASP A 146 10.89 -7.29 -0.78
N VAL A 147 10.37 -6.96 0.40
CA VAL A 147 9.46 -7.80 1.19
C VAL A 147 8.04 -7.38 0.83
N TYR A 148 7.27 -8.34 0.36
CA TYR A 148 5.91 -8.10 -0.09
C TYR A 148 4.93 -8.22 1.07
N GLY A 149 3.96 -7.30 1.12
CA GLY A 149 2.78 -7.39 1.95
C GLY A 149 1.55 -7.20 1.10
N TRP A 150 0.37 -7.32 1.67
CA TRP A 150 -0.90 -7.11 0.96
C TRP A 150 -1.58 -5.82 1.40
N LYS A 151 -2.39 -5.24 0.54
CA LYS A 151 -3.29 -4.09 0.81
C LYS A 151 -4.60 -4.32 0.06
N VAL A 152 -5.63 -3.55 0.39
CA VAL A 152 -6.88 -3.57 -0.38
C VAL A 152 -6.58 -2.93 -1.73
N TYR A 153 -6.78 -3.71 -2.78
CA TYR A 153 -6.78 -3.20 -4.13
C TYR A 153 -8.10 -2.47 -4.34
N GLN A 154 -7.98 -1.17 -4.43
CA GLN A 154 -9.01 -0.41 -5.11
C GLN A 154 -8.54 -0.39 -6.54
N LYS A 155 -9.33 -1.01 -7.43
CA LYS A 155 -9.25 -0.68 -8.85
C LYS A 155 -9.26 0.83 -8.86
N GLU A 156 -8.13 1.44 -9.21
CA GLU A 156 -8.17 2.76 -9.76
C GLU A 156 -9.05 2.56 -10.98
N GLU A 157 -10.36 2.73 -10.76
CA GLU A 157 -11.22 3.41 -11.68
C GLU A 157 -10.27 4.35 -12.43
N ASN A 158 -10.14 4.17 -13.74
CA ASN A 158 -9.49 5.13 -14.65
C ASN A 158 -10.25 6.48 -14.61
N VAL A 159 -10.66 6.91 -13.41
CA VAL A 159 -11.26 8.15 -13.03
C VAL A 159 -10.10 9.10 -12.94
N LEU A 160 -9.86 9.69 -14.10
CA LEU A 160 -9.26 10.99 -14.29
C LEU A 160 -8.02 11.19 -13.42
N PHE A 161 -6.83 10.95 -13.97
CA PHE A 161 -5.59 11.36 -13.32
C PHE A 161 -5.66 12.86 -13.02
N ILE A 162 -5.73 13.25 -11.74
CA ILE A 162 -5.68 14.66 -11.32
C ILE A 162 -4.26 14.97 -10.82
N PRO A 163 -3.53 15.92 -11.44
CA PRO A 163 -2.15 16.25 -11.05
C PRO A 163 -2.08 16.99 -9.69
N TYR A 164 -0.90 17.01 -9.07
CA TYR A 164 -0.68 17.53 -7.70
C TYR A 164 -1.31 18.90 -7.46
N SER A 165 -1.06 19.86 -8.35
CA SER A 165 -1.55 21.24 -8.21
C SER A 165 -3.08 21.31 -8.15
N GLN A 166 -3.76 20.39 -8.83
CA GLN A 166 -5.21 20.33 -8.89
C GLN A 166 -5.79 19.60 -7.68
N ARG A 167 -5.14 18.51 -7.23
CA ARG A 167 -5.54 17.81 -5.99
C ARG A 167 -5.50 18.72 -4.77
N HIS A 168 -4.48 19.60 -4.71
CA HIS A 168 -4.25 20.51 -3.58
C HIS A 168 -4.63 21.96 -3.87
N ALA A 169 -5.45 22.22 -4.89
CA ALA A 169 -5.72 23.58 -5.37
C ALA A 169 -6.29 24.50 -4.27
N LYS A 170 -7.16 23.96 -3.40
CA LYS A 170 -7.77 24.72 -2.29
C LYS A 170 -6.73 25.12 -1.25
N GLU A 171 -5.86 24.19 -0.87
CA GLU A 171 -4.80 24.37 0.12
C GLU A 171 -3.70 25.30 -0.39
N ILE A 172 -3.33 25.18 -1.67
CA ILE A 172 -2.36 26.06 -2.35
C ILE A 172 -2.91 27.48 -2.41
N LYS A 173 -4.16 27.68 -2.84
CA LYS A 173 -4.81 29.00 -2.88
C LYS A 173 -4.92 29.63 -1.50
N ALA A 174 -5.16 28.82 -0.47
CA ALA A 174 -5.19 29.24 0.93
C ALA A 174 -3.80 29.41 1.57
N LYS A 175 -2.70 29.19 0.83
CA LYS A 175 -1.31 29.23 1.30
C LYS A 175 -1.02 28.30 2.49
N ARG A 176 -1.78 27.20 2.62
CA ARG A 176 -1.57 26.18 3.66
C ARG A 176 -0.44 25.22 3.31
N ILE A 177 -0.19 25.04 2.01
CA ILE A 177 0.98 24.33 1.50
C ILE A 177 1.96 25.37 0.98
N ALA A 178 3.07 25.53 1.71
CA ALA A 178 4.19 26.34 1.28
C ALA A 178 5.29 25.42 0.76
N LEU A 179 5.53 25.46 -0.55
CA LEU A 179 6.58 24.67 -1.20
C LEU A 179 7.52 25.61 -1.93
N THR A 180 8.83 25.35 -1.83
CA THR A 180 9.85 26.02 -2.61
C THR A 180 10.82 24.99 -3.15
N ILE A 181 11.03 24.99 -4.47
CA ILE A 181 12.01 24.13 -5.13
C ILE A 181 13.16 25.04 -5.60
N LYS A 182 14.34 24.88 -4.99
CA LYS A 182 15.54 25.68 -5.29
C LYS A 182 15.96 25.45 -6.75
N LYS A 183 16.59 26.46 -7.37
CA LYS A 183 17.06 26.41 -8.78
C LYS A 183 17.94 25.19 -9.09
N LYS A 184 18.82 24.81 -8.15
CA LYS A 184 19.63 23.59 -8.24
C LYS A 184 18.78 22.33 -8.43
N ALA A 185 17.76 22.15 -7.59
CA ALA A 185 16.83 21.02 -7.67
C ALA A 185 16.03 21.04 -8.98
N ARG A 186 15.54 22.22 -9.40
CA ARG A 186 14.82 22.37 -10.69
C ARG A 186 15.69 21.97 -11.88
N ASN A 187 16.96 22.36 -11.90
CA ASN A 187 17.89 21.96 -12.95
C ASN A 187 18.08 20.44 -12.99
N GLN A 188 18.22 19.78 -11.84
CA GLN A 188 18.35 18.32 -11.77
C GLN A 188 17.09 17.60 -12.24
N ILE A 189 15.91 18.09 -11.83
CA ILE A 189 14.62 17.59 -12.30
C ILE A 189 14.53 17.77 -13.82
N TYR A 190 14.80 18.96 -14.34
CA TYR A 190 14.78 19.24 -15.78
C TYR A 190 15.68 18.28 -16.56
N GLN A 191 16.96 18.15 -16.16
CA GLN A 191 17.91 17.26 -16.82
C GLN A 191 17.44 15.80 -16.83
N PHE A 192 16.80 15.36 -15.75
CA PHE A 192 16.26 14.01 -15.67
C PHE A 192 15.03 13.83 -16.58
N LEU A 193 14.08 14.78 -16.58
CA LEU A 193 12.91 14.73 -17.45
C LEU A 193 13.30 14.83 -18.93
N GLU A 194 14.28 15.67 -19.27
CA GLU A 194 14.81 15.80 -20.64
C GLU A 194 15.42 14.48 -21.14
N ARG A 195 16.17 13.76 -20.29
CA ARG A 195 16.68 12.42 -20.65
C ARG A 195 15.55 11.40 -20.87
N ASN A 196 14.41 11.63 -20.25
CA ASN A 196 13.22 10.79 -20.39
C ASN A 196 12.28 11.27 -21.52
N ASN A 197 12.59 12.41 -22.15
CA ASN A 197 11.86 12.99 -23.26
C ASN A 197 12.24 12.30 -24.58
N ILE A 198 11.80 11.06 -24.75
CA ILE A 198 12.09 10.27 -25.94
C ILE A 198 11.12 10.59 -27.08
N GLU A 199 11.61 10.47 -28.31
CA GLU A 199 10.79 10.47 -29.52
C GLU A 199 10.21 9.07 -29.76
N TYR A 200 8.94 9.01 -30.17
CA TYR A 200 8.28 7.77 -30.54
C TYR A 200 7.14 8.02 -31.54
N GLN A 201 6.64 6.93 -32.14
CA GLN A 201 5.49 6.98 -33.05
C GLN A 201 4.21 6.70 -32.28
N ALA A 202 3.28 7.65 -32.35
CA ALA A 202 1.93 7.52 -31.82
C ALA A 202 0.94 7.33 -32.98
N THR A 203 -0.18 6.66 -32.69
CA THR A 203 -1.25 6.42 -33.65
C THR A 203 -2.52 7.09 -33.15
N THR A 204 -3.15 7.92 -34.00
CA THR A 204 -4.44 8.54 -33.68
C THR A 204 -5.56 7.50 -33.65
N GLU A 205 -6.73 7.89 -33.11
CA GLU A 205 -7.95 7.06 -33.16
C GLU A 205 -8.39 6.68 -34.59
N THR A 206 -7.97 7.48 -35.58
CA THR A 206 -8.24 7.24 -37.01
C THR A 206 -7.17 6.37 -37.70
N GLY A 207 -6.19 5.85 -36.95
CA GLY A 207 -5.12 4.99 -37.46
C GLY A 207 -3.95 5.73 -38.11
N TRP A 208 -3.85 7.06 -37.96
CA TRP A 208 -2.74 7.85 -38.53
C TRP A 208 -1.54 7.85 -37.59
N ASN A 209 -0.38 7.49 -38.12
CA ASN A 209 0.88 7.51 -37.38
C ASN A 209 1.56 8.88 -37.48
N TYR A 210 2.06 9.39 -36.35
CA TYR A 210 2.84 10.62 -36.28
C TYR A 210 3.98 10.47 -35.26
N ASN A 211 5.05 11.24 -35.46
CA ASN A 211 6.15 11.29 -34.50
C ASN A 211 5.80 12.33 -33.41
N THR A 212 5.97 11.96 -32.16
CA THR A 212 5.80 12.84 -31.00
C THR A 212 6.93 12.64 -30.00
N THR A 213 6.96 13.47 -28.95
CA THR A 213 7.84 13.29 -27.81
C THR A 213 7.01 13.20 -26.54
N VAL A 214 7.55 12.54 -25.52
CA VAL A 214 6.90 12.48 -24.19
C VAL A 214 6.55 13.88 -23.68
N ALA A 215 7.41 14.88 -23.87
CA ALA A 215 7.12 16.25 -23.45
C ALA A 215 5.90 16.82 -24.18
N VAL A 216 5.75 16.61 -25.49
CA VAL A 216 4.60 17.11 -26.25
C VAL A 216 3.30 16.55 -25.66
N ASP A 217 3.23 15.24 -25.49
CA ASP A 217 2.01 14.59 -24.97
C ASP A 217 1.73 14.96 -23.51
N VAL A 218 2.78 15.11 -22.69
CA VAL A 218 2.66 15.62 -21.31
C VAL A 218 2.06 17.03 -21.29
N PHE A 219 2.49 17.92 -22.19
CA PHE A 219 1.92 19.27 -22.24
C PHE A 219 0.47 19.26 -22.74
N ASP A 220 0.12 18.37 -23.67
CA ASP A 220 -1.28 18.15 -24.08
C ASP A 220 -2.16 17.66 -22.92
N ASP A 221 -1.65 16.74 -22.11
CA ASP A 221 -2.34 16.26 -20.91
C ASP A 221 -2.49 17.38 -19.86
N ILE A 222 -1.46 18.20 -19.63
CA ILE A 222 -1.54 19.33 -18.69
C ILE A 222 -2.62 20.33 -19.14
N ARG A 223 -2.74 20.60 -20.45
CA ARG A 223 -3.74 21.54 -21.00
C ARG A 223 -5.17 21.17 -20.68
N GLN A 224 -5.46 19.90 -20.39
CA GLN A 224 -6.78 19.46 -19.94
C GLN A 224 -7.16 20.04 -18.56
N PHE A 225 -6.18 20.46 -17.75
CA PHE A 225 -6.37 21.01 -16.41
C PHE A 225 -6.13 22.52 -16.36
N TYR A 226 -5.09 23.00 -17.02
CA TYR A 226 -4.74 24.42 -17.06
C TYR A 226 -3.77 24.74 -18.21
N ILE A 227 -3.71 26.01 -18.63
CA ILE A 227 -2.78 26.48 -19.66
C ILE A 227 -1.34 26.48 -19.09
N PRO A 228 -0.38 25.73 -19.66
CA PRO A 228 1.01 25.75 -19.22
C PRO A 228 1.64 27.13 -19.40
N ARG A 229 2.20 27.70 -18.34
CA ARG A 229 2.80 29.04 -18.35
C ARG A 229 4.13 29.08 -17.62
N CYS A 230 4.96 30.09 -17.87
CA CYS A 230 6.19 30.35 -17.12
C CYS A 230 6.47 31.85 -17.03
N TYR A 231 7.33 32.25 -16.10
CA TYR A 231 7.88 33.61 -16.04
C TYR A 231 8.98 33.78 -17.08
N ASN A 232 8.80 34.74 -17.99
CA ASN A 232 9.83 35.15 -18.94
C ASN A 232 10.91 36.02 -18.25
N PRO A 233 12.01 36.39 -18.94
CA PRO A 233 13.04 37.27 -18.37
C PRO A 233 12.53 38.66 -17.91
N GLN A 234 11.40 39.11 -18.44
CA GLN A 234 10.70 40.34 -18.06
C GLN A 234 9.77 40.15 -16.84
N ASN A 235 9.77 38.94 -16.25
CA ASN A 235 8.93 38.54 -15.11
C ASN A 235 7.42 38.55 -15.40
N GLU A 236 7.05 38.38 -16.67
CA GLU A 236 5.67 38.24 -17.12
C GLU A 236 5.29 36.75 -17.21
N TYR A 237 4.07 36.40 -16.81
CA TYR A 237 3.59 35.02 -16.79
C TYR A 237 2.89 34.65 -18.10
N VAL A 238 3.69 34.11 -19.03
CA VAL A 238 3.30 33.83 -20.43
C VAL A 238 3.13 32.34 -20.67
N GLU A 239 2.36 31.97 -21.70
CA GLU A 239 2.20 30.58 -22.14
C GLU A 239 3.52 30.00 -22.63
N THR A 240 3.76 28.72 -22.34
CA THR A 240 4.96 28.01 -22.80
C THR A 240 4.64 26.56 -23.14
N ALA A 241 5.31 26.03 -24.17
CA ALA A 241 5.38 24.60 -24.45
C ALA A 241 6.80 24.05 -24.23
N ASP A 242 7.71 24.88 -23.73
CA ASP A 242 9.11 24.54 -23.53
C ASP A 242 9.32 23.94 -22.14
N LEU A 243 9.78 22.68 -22.10
CA LEU A 243 9.98 21.92 -20.87
C LEU A 243 10.97 22.63 -19.93
N GLN A 244 12.05 23.20 -20.46
CA GLN A 244 13.07 23.86 -19.66
C GLN A 244 12.47 25.06 -18.92
N ASN A 245 11.81 25.98 -19.64
CA ASN A 245 11.18 27.15 -19.06
C ASN A 245 10.07 26.78 -18.08
N PHE A 246 9.29 25.73 -18.38
CA PHE A 246 8.23 25.25 -17.49
C PHE A 246 8.79 24.72 -16.16
N ILE A 247 9.91 24.00 -16.17
CA ILE A 247 10.51 23.47 -14.93
C ILE A 247 11.29 24.56 -14.16
N LEU A 248 12.04 25.40 -14.86
CA LEU A 248 12.95 26.37 -14.24
C LEU A 248 12.26 27.64 -13.75
N SER A 249 11.21 28.08 -14.45
CA SER A 249 10.61 29.42 -14.29
C SER A 249 9.10 29.38 -14.02
N ASN A 250 8.61 28.37 -13.29
CA ASN A 250 7.20 28.25 -12.95
C ASN A 250 6.95 27.96 -11.47
N SER A 251 5.69 27.96 -11.06
CA SER A 251 5.24 27.49 -9.76
C SER A 251 5.83 26.12 -9.41
N PRO A 252 6.33 25.90 -8.18
CA PRO A 252 6.85 24.60 -7.77
C PRO A 252 5.81 23.48 -7.89
N PHE A 253 4.52 23.80 -7.78
CA PHE A 253 3.43 22.83 -7.95
C PHE A 253 3.31 22.33 -9.40
N CYS A 254 3.55 23.20 -10.38
CA CYS A 254 3.59 22.80 -11.79
C CYS A 254 4.79 21.89 -12.10
N VAL A 255 5.92 22.09 -11.40
CA VAL A 255 7.07 21.18 -11.50
C VAL A 255 6.70 19.78 -11.00
N LEU A 256 5.93 19.69 -9.91
CA LEU A 256 5.43 18.40 -9.42
C LEU A 256 4.49 17.74 -10.42
N ASP A 257 3.58 18.52 -11.02
CA ASP A 257 2.67 18.01 -12.06
C ASP A 257 3.44 17.41 -13.24
N ALA A 258 4.48 18.11 -13.74
CA ALA A 258 5.32 17.59 -14.82
C ALA A 258 5.96 16.25 -14.46
N ILE A 259 6.47 16.09 -13.23
CA ILE A 259 7.04 14.81 -12.76
C ILE A 259 5.97 13.71 -12.79
N GLU A 260 4.76 13.97 -12.26
CA GLU A 260 3.69 12.97 -12.23
C GLU A 260 3.20 12.59 -13.64
N PHE A 261 3.11 13.55 -14.56
CA PHE A 261 2.73 13.26 -15.95
C PHE A 261 3.82 12.49 -16.69
N PHE A 262 5.09 12.87 -16.57
CA PHE A 262 6.20 12.12 -17.19
C PHE A 262 6.25 10.66 -16.69
N TYR A 263 5.94 10.43 -15.41
CA TYR A 263 5.85 9.07 -14.88
C TYR A 263 4.82 8.22 -15.62
N ARG A 264 3.69 8.80 -16.07
CA ARG A 264 2.66 8.04 -16.79
C ARG A 264 3.16 7.46 -18.12
N TYR A 265 4.04 8.20 -18.80
CA TYR A 265 4.64 7.76 -20.06
C TYR A 265 5.87 6.87 -19.86
N ARG A 266 6.56 7.00 -18.73
CA ARG A 266 7.84 6.32 -18.45
C ARG A 266 7.80 5.38 -17.25
N SER A 267 6.60 4.92 -16.88
CA SER A 267 6.32 4.18 -15.65
C SER A 267 7.28 3.01 -15.49
N SER A 268 8.26 3.19 -14.60
CA SER A 268 9.32 2.23 -14.32
C SER A 268 9.86 2.48 -12.91
N GLU A 269 10.31 1.41 -12.24
CA GLU A 269 10.93 1.50 -10.91
C GLU A 269 12.15 2.43 -10.90
N ASP A 270 12.89 2.47 -12.01
CA ASP A 270 14.05 3.34 -12.19
C ASP A 270 13.66 4.82 -12.16
N PHE A 271 12.53 5.19 -12.79
CA PHE A 271 12.04 6.57 -12.80
C PHE A 271 11.71 7.06 -11.38
N GLU A 272 10.96 6.26 -10.61
CA GLU A 272 10.62 6.62 -9.23
C GLU A 272 11.86 6.75 -8.36
N SER A 273 12.79 5.80 -8.47
CA SER A 273 14.04 5.79 -7.69
C SER A 273 14.89 7.03 -7.95
N GLN A 274 15.06 7.42 -9.22
CA GLN A 274 15.87 8.58 -9.59
C GLN A 274 15.22 9.91 -9.17
N ILE A 275 13.91 10.09 -9.39
CA ILE A 275 13.19 11.27 -8.88
C ILE A 275 13.30 11.37 -7.37
N ASN A 276 13.04 10.27 -6.66
CA ASN A 276 13.10 10.24 -5.20
C ASN A 276 14.51 10.54 -4.69
N SER A 277 15.55 10.14 -5.41
CA SER A 277 16.94 10.50 -5.10
C SER A 277 17.18 12.01 -5.26
N ILE A 278 16.68 12.63 -6.33
CA ILE A 278 16.77 14.09 -6.55
C ILE A 278 16.04 14.86 -5.44
N LEU A 279 14.83 14.43 -5.06
CA LEU A 279 14.05 15.06 -4.00
C LEU A 279 14.79 15.01 -2.65
N ARG A 280 15.32 13.83 -2.27
CA ARG A 280 16.08 13.63 -1.03
C ARG A 280 17.38 14.45 -0.99
N LEU A 281 18.15 14.44 -2.09
CA LEU A 281 19.41 15.20 -2.20
C LEU A 281 19.22 16.72 -2.06
N ASN A 282 18.01 17.21 -2.28
CA ASN A 282 17.67 18.63 -2.15
C ASN A 282 16.77 18.92 -0.94
N GLU A 283 16.67 17.99 0.01
CA GLU A 283 15.93 18.15 1.27
C GLU A 283 14.45 18.50 1.06
N LEU A 284 13.86 18.04 -0.05
CA LEU A 284 12.43 18.18 -0.30
C LEU A 284 11.69 17.06 0.42
N PRO A 285 10.74 17.35 1.34
CA PRO A 285 9.99 16.34 2.09
C PRO A 285 8.88 15.73 1.23
N LEU A 286 9.21 15.33 0.01
CA LEU A 286 8.30 14.79 -1.00
C LEU A 286 8.83 13.45 -1.51
N LYS A 287 7.94 12.55 -1.91
CA LYS A 287 8.26 11.28 -2.56
C LYS A 287 7.23 10.97 -3.64
N LEU A 288 7.71 10.49 -4.78
CA LEU A 288 6.92 9.89 -5.85
C LEU A 288 6.71 8.40 -5.53
N GLU A 289 5.45 7.95 -5.49
CA GLU A 289 5.09 6.55 -5.30
C GLU A 289 3.82 6.28 -6.12
N ASN A 290 3.85 5.25 -6.97
CA ASN A 290 2.78 4.91 -7.91
C ASN A 290 2.33 6.11 -8.75
N GLY A 291 3.29 6.91 -9.22
CA GLY A 291 3.01 8.07 -10.07
C GLY A 291 2.37 9.28 -9.39
N LYS A 292 2.26 9.27 -8.06
CA LYS A 292 1.76 10.41 -7.27
C LYS A 292 2.82 10.92 -6.32
N ILE A 293 2.98 12.24 -6.27
CA ILE A 293 3.83 12.91 -5.30
C ILE A 293 3.01 13.18 -4.03
N SER A 294 3.55 12.74 -2.89
CA SER A 294 3.00 13.04 -1.57
C SER A 294 4.10 13.44 -0.59
N ASN A 295 3.73 14.02 0.55
CA ASN A 295 4.70 14.40 1.58
C ASN A 295 5.28 13.15 2.27
N VAL A 296 6.59 13.14 2.54
CA VAL A 296 7.26 12.01 3.19
C VAL A 296 6.69 11.71 4.58
N ILE A 297 6.25 12.73 5.32
CA ILE A 297 5.66 12.55 6.65
C ILE A 297 4.33 11.80 6.54
N ASP A 298 3.48 12.21 5.60
CA ASP A 298 2.20 11.55 5.34
C ASP A 298 2.44 10.11 4.87
N ILE A 299 3.42 9.88 3.98
CA ILE A 299 3.76 8.55 3.48
C ILE A 299 4.35 7.64 4.57
N GLN A 300 5.27 8.12 5.42
CA GLN A 300 5.87 7.30 6.48
C GLN A 300 4.85 6.93 7.54
N MET A 301 3.97 7.86 7.94
CA MET A 301 2.88 7.56 8.86
C MET A 301 1.92 6.53 8.26
N ASN A 302 1.53 6.69 6.99
CA ASN A 302 0.58 5.78 6.35
C ASN A 302 1.20 4.41 6.02
N LYS A 303 2.46 4.36 5.55
CA LYS A 303 3.12 3.11 5.16
C LYS A 303 3.48 2.25 6.38
N ASN A 304 4.00 2.86 7.45
CA ASN A 304 4.27 2.14 8.70
C ASN A 304 2.98 1.67 9.36
N LEU A 305 1.91 2.48 9.31
CA LEU A 305 0.59 2.10 9.80
C LEU A 305 0.00 0.90 9.05
N LEU A 306 0.18 0.83 7.72
CA LEU A 306 -0.44 -0.23 6.91
C LEU A 306 0.38 -1.53 6.84
N SER A 307 1.71 -1.48 6.97
CA SER A 307 2.55 -2.69 6.96
C SER A 307 2.49 -3.48 8.27
N SER A 308 2.14 -2.82 9.39
CA SER A 308 2.12 -3.42 10.72
C SER A 308 0.76 -3.99 11.13
N VAL A 309 -0.34 -3.65 10.45
CA VAL A 309 -1.66 -4.23 10.72
C VAL A 309 -1.85 -5.54 9.96
N GLN A 310 -2.11 -6.63 10.70
CA GLN A 310 -2.49 -7.93 10.12
C GLN A 310 -4.01 -8.09 9.92
N GLU A 311 -4.86 -7.52 10.78
CA GLU A 311 -6.32 -7.68 10.66
C GLU A 311 -6.90 -6.87 9.49
N VAL A 312 -7.59 -7.54 8.55
CA VAL A 312 -8.12 -6.92 7.32
C VAL A 312 -9.07 -5.79 7.61
N GLY A 313 -10.03 -5.97 8.52
CA GLY A 313 -11.03 -4.95 8.79
C GLY A 313 -10.43 -3.63 9.27
N LEU A 314 -9.47 -3.70 10.19
CA LEU A 314 -8.72 -2.54 10.67
C LEU A 314 -7.90 -1.90 9.55
N LYS A 315 -7.20 -2.71 8.75
CA LYS A 315 -6.38 -2.20 7.64
C LYS A 315 -7.22 -1.51 6.56
N GLU A 316 -8.37 -2.07 6.22
CA GLU A 316 -9.37 -1.50 5.31
C GLU A 316 -9.82 -0.10 5.77
N LEU A 317 -10.23 0.00 7.03
CA LEU A 317 -10.71 1.26 7.59
C LEU A 317 -9.63 2.35 7.61
N LEU A 318 -8.38 1.98 7.92
CA LEU A 318 -7.25 2.92 7.89
C LEU A 318 -6.90 3.38 6.47
N GLN A 319 -7.00 2.49 5.48
CA GLN A 319 -6.80 2.84 4.06
C GLN A 319 -7.91 3.77 3.56
N GLU A 320 -9.17 3.48 3.89
CA GLU A 320 -10.29 4.36 3.55
C GLU A 320 -10.15 5.74 4.19
N ALA A 321 -9.82 5.79 5.48
CA ALA A 321 -9.60 7.03 6.23
C ALA A 321 -8.53 7.90 5.56
N THR A 322 -7.37 7.29 5.26
CA THR A 322 -6.26 7.95 4.56
C THR A 322 -6.68 8.48 3.20
N ARG A 323 -7.34 7.65 2.39
CA ARG A 323 -7.81 8.04 1.06
C ARG A 323 -8.76 9.23 1.10
N TYR A 324 -9.72 9.23 2.03
CA TYR A 324 -10.66 10.35 2.16
C TYR A 324 -9.97 11.61 2.68
N TYR A 325 -8.98 11.46 3.55
CA TYR A 325 -8.14 12.57 4.02
C TYR A 325 -7.38 13.21 2.85
N ASP A 326 -6.73 12.40 2.01
CA ASP A 326 -5.96 12.85 0.84
C ASP A 326 -6.85 13.52 -0.22
N LYS A 327 -8.09 13.03 -0.38
CA LYS A 327 -9.12 13.67 -1.23
C LYS A 327 -9.71 14.95 -0.62
N GLY A 328 -9.27 15.34 0.58
CA GLY A 328 -9.74 16.52 1.30
C GLY A 328 -11.14 16.39 1.90
N ASN A 329 -11.72 15.18 1.90
CA ASN A 329 -13.02 14.84 2.47
C ASN A 329 -12.86 14.45 3.95
N LEU A 330 -12.57 15.45 4.78
CA LEU A 330 -12.16 15.23 6.17
C LEU A 330 -13.26 14.65 7.06
N GLN A 331 -14.53 14.92 6.76
CA GLN A 331 -15.63 14.37 7.56
C GLN A 331 -15.67 12.84 7.47
N ILE A 332 -15.66 12.30 6.25
CA ILE A 332 -15.65 10.85 6.03
C ILE A 332 -14.32 10.26 6.51
N ALA A 333 -13.20 10.97 6.33
CA ALA A 333 -11.90 10.53 6.82
C ALA A 333 -11.90 10.31 8.34
N VAL A 334 -12.46 11.26 9.10
CA VAL A 334 -12.56 11.17 10.57
C VAL A 334 -13.51 10.06 10.99
N GLU A 335 -14.64 9.90 10.31
CA GLU A 335 -15.59 8.81 10.57
C GLU A 335 -14.92 7.44 10.42
N LYS A 336 -14.27 7.19 9.27
CA LYS A 336 -13.55 5.93 9.00
C LYS A 336 -12.40 5.68 9.96
N LEU A 337 -11.67 6.73 10.34
CA LEU A 337 -10.61 6.60 11.33
C LEU A 337 -11.16 6.27 12.72
N TRP A 338 -12.33 6.80 13.08
CA TRP A 338 -12.99 6.44 14.35
C TRP A 338 -13.53 5.01 14.32
N ASP A 339 -14.07 4.55 13.19
CA ASP A 339 -14.43 3.14 13.01
C ASP A 339 -13.20 2.24 13.14
N ALA A 340 -12.04 2.65 12.58
CA ALA A 340 -10.78 1.95 12.77
C ALA A 340 -10.37 1.89 14.25
N PHE A 341 -10.50 3.00 14.99
CA PHE A 341 -10.24 3.03 16.43
C PHE A 341 -11.18 2.10 17.22
N GLU A 342 -12.46 2.03 16.84
CA GLU A 342 -13.41 1.09 17.46
C GLU A 342 -13.09 -0.37 17.14
N ARG A 343 -12.64 -0.66 15.91
CA ARG A 343 -12.18 -1.99 15.48
C ARG A 343 -10.90 -2.40 16.19
N LEU A 344 -9.93 -1.49 16.33
CA LEU A 344 -8.69 -1.68 17.08
C LEU A 344 -8.98 -2.12 18.52
N LYS A 345 -9.94 -1.49 19.22
CA LYS A 345 -10.31 -1.90 20.59
C LYS A 345 -10.80 -3.34 20.69
N THR A 346 -11.22 -3.95 19.59
CA THR A 346 -11.68 -5.34 19.52
C THR A 346 -10.63 -6.33 19.01
N TYR A 347 -9.39 -5.89 18.79
CA TYR A 347 -8.33 -6.70 18.17
C TYR A 347 -8.08 -8.03 18.89
N TYR A 348 -8.06 -8.03 20.22
CA TYR A 348 -7.85 -9.24 21.03
C TYR A 348 -9.16 -9.88 21.53
N CYS A 349 -10.33 -9.44 21.03
CA CYS A 349 -11.60 -10.01 21.45
C CYS A 349 -11.68 -11.50 21.10
N SER A 350 -12.15 -12.29 22.06
CA SER A 350 -12.38 -13.73 21.89
C SER A 350 -13.54 -14.16 22.79
N THR A 351 -13.84 -15.46 22.87
CA THR A 351 -14.87 -15.99 23.78
C THR A 351 -14.60 -15.69 25.26
N THR A 352 -13.36 -15.34 25.62
CA THR A 352 -12.95 -15.05 27.01
C THR A 352 -12.49 -13.60 27.25
N ILE A 353 -12.20 -12.87 26.18
CA ILE A 353 -11.71 -11.49 26.22
C ILE A 353 -12.78 -10.57 25.63
N ASP A 354 -13.39 -9.75 26.49
CA ASP A 354 -14.32 -8.71 26.07
C ASP A 354 -13.58 -7.47 25.53
N LYS A 355 -14.33 -6.53 24.93
CA LYS A 355 -13.78 -5.29 24.37
C LYS A 355 -12.98 -4.46 25.36
N LYS A 356 -13.39 -4.43 26.64
CA LYS A 356 -12.69 -3.66 27.68
C LYS A 356 -11.35 -4.31 28.01
N LYS A 357 -11.33 -5.62 28.18
CA LYS A 357 -10.09 -6.40 28.41
C LYS A 357 -9.15 -6.32 27.21
N SER A 358 -9.69 -6.39 25.99
CA SER A 358 -8.93 -6.21 24.75
C SER A 358 -8.25 -4.83 24.69
N ALA A 359 -9.00 -3.74 24.94
CA ALA A 359 -8.44 -2.39 24.98
C ALA A 359 -7.36 -2.23 26.07
N ASN A 360 -7.60 -2.76 27.28
CA ASN A 360 -6.62 -2.72 28.35
C ASN A 360 -5.33 -3.50 28.01
N LYS A 361 -5.46 -4.62 27.30
CA LYS A 361 -4.31 -5.37 26.81
C LYS A 361 -3.47 -4.53 25.84
N ILE A 362 -4.11 -3.87 24.87
CA ILE A 362 -3.41 -2.98 23.92
C ILE A 362 -2.66 -1.88 24.68
N VAL A 363 -3.31 -1.23 25.65
CA VAL A 363 -2.66 -0.19 26.49
C VAL A 363 -1.47 -0.75 27.25
N THR A 364 -1.60 -1.94 27.82
CA THR A 364 -0.53 -2.61 28.56
C THR A 364 0.68 -2.89 27.66
N ASP A 365 0.43 -3.39 26.45
CA ASP A 365 1.45 -3.69 25.44
C ASP A 365 2.14 -2.40 24.97
N MET A 366 1.38 -1.34 24.66
CA MET A 366 1.92 0.00 24.30
C MET A 366 2.78 0.63 25.40
N SER A 367 2.47 0.34 26.65
CA SER A 367 3.13 0.93 27.81
C SER A 367 4.36 0.15 28.25
N ASN A 368 4.61 -1.02 27.67
CA ASN A 368 5.60 -1.98 28.15
C ASN A 368 5.47 -2.23 29.68
N ASN A 369 4.22 -2.35 30.16
CA ASN A 369 3.87 -2.49 31.58
C ASN A 369 4.35 -1.35 32.53
N GLN A 370 4.70 -0.18 32.01
CA GLN A 370 5.12 0.97 32.84
C GLN A 370 3.93 1.83 33.25
N GLN A 371 3.68 1.96 34.57
CA GLN A 371 2.51 2.65 35.11
C GLN A 371 2.28 4.07 34.55
N PRO A 372 3.30 4.95 34.41
CA PRO A 372 3.08 6.30 33.88
C PRO A 372 2.54 6.31 32.44
N PHE A 373 2.91 5.32 31.62
CA PHE A 373 2.43 5.18 30.25
C PHE A 373 1.07 4.49 30.17
N ILE A 374 0.77 3.56 31.09
CA ILE A 374 -0.57 2.98 31.24
C ILE A 374 -1.57 4.11 31.51
N ASP A 375 -1.31 4.94 32.52
CA ASP A 375 -2.20 6.05 32.90
C ASP A 375 -2.40 7.04 31.73
N LEU A 376 -1.32 7.32 30.98
CA LEU A 376 -1.36 8.19 29.80
C LEU A 376 -2.27 7.63 28.71
N PHE A 377 -2.04 6.38 28.29
CA PHE A 377 -2.77 5.78 27.18
C PHE A 377 -4.21 5.41 27.57
N GLU A 378 -4.47 4.94 28.79
CA GLU A 378 -5.85 4.73 29.26
C GLU A 378 -6.67 6.02 29.19
N LYS A 379 -6.08 7.14 29.65
CA LYS A 379 -6.72 8.46 29.57
C LYS A 379 -7.01 8.86 28.12
N GLU A 380 -6.06 8.65 27.20
CA GLU A 380 -6.26 9.02 25.80
C GLU A 380 -7.31 8.14 25.11
N PHE A 381 -7.32 6.82 25.35
CA PHE A 381 -8.36 5.91 24.85
C PHE A 381 -9.76 6.32 25.35
N HIS A 382 -9.86 6.71 26.63
CA HIS A 382 -11.11 7.18 27.23
C HIS A 382 -11.56 8.50 26.61
N GLU A 383 -10.65 9.46 26.47
CA GLU A 383 -10.93 10.78 25.90
C GLU A 383 -11.39 10.67 24.44
N LEU A 384 -10.70 9.90 23.59
CA LEU A 384 -11.14 9.68 22.20
C LEU A 384 -12.50 8.97 22.12
N THR A 385 -12.77 8.03 23.04
CA THR A 385 -14.10 7.40 23.11
C THR A 385 -15.17 8.43 23.48
N SER A 386 -14.89 9.32 24.44
CA SER A 386 -15.79 10.42 24.83
C SER A 386 -16.03 11.39 23.67
N LEU A 387 -14.99 11.79 22.95
CA LEU A 387 -15.09 12.67 21.79
C LEU A 387 -15.96 12.06 20.68
N GLY A 388 -15.75 10.78 20.34
CA GLY A 388 -16.56 10.07 19.34
C GLY A 388 -18.04 9.93 19.71
N ASN A 389 -18.34 9.93 21.01
CA ASN A 389 -19.70 9.87 21.54
C ASN A 389 -20.38 11.23 21.68
N ASN A 390 -19.63 12.32 21.78
CA ASN A 390 -20.17 13.66 22.04
C ASN A 390 -20.24 14.55 20.80
N PHE A 391 -19.35 14.35 19.84
CA PHE A 391 -19.36 15.04 18.56
C PHE A 391 -20.03 14.20 17.48
N ARG A 392 -20.56 14.84 16.45
CA ARG A 392 -21.22 14.20 15.29
C ARG A 392 -20.19 13.57 14.33
N ILE A 393 -19.38 12.65 14.85
CA ILE A 393 -18.33 11.93 14.11
C ILE A 393 -18.88 10.62 13.54
N ARG A 394 -19.47 9.75 14.36
CA ARG A 394 -20.11 8.49 13.93
C ARG A 394 -21.62 8.46 14.04
N HIS A 395 -22.16 9.20 15.01
CA HIS A 395 -23.58 9.17 15.33
C HIS A 395 -24.24 10.43 14.77
N HIS A 396 -25.22 10.26 13.87
CA HIS A 396 -25.98 11.36 13.28
C HIS A 396 -27.12 11.88 14.17
N GLU A 397 -27.14 11.48 15.44
CA GLU A 397 -28.12 11.91 16.44
C GLU A 397 -28.11 13.44 16.61
N THR A 398 -29.29 14.04 16.75
CA THR A 398 -29.47 15.50 16.89
C THR A 398 -28.94 16.06 18.22
N THR A 399 -28.61 15.19 19.18
CA THR A 399 -28.10 15.56 20.51
C THR A 399 -26.58 15.77 20.54
N LYS A 400 -25.87 15.48 19.44
CA LYS A 400 -24.41 15.56 19.36
C LYS A 400 -23.94 16.94 18.89
N THR A 401 -22.77 17.35 19.34
CA THR A 401 -22.16 18.62 18.93
C THR A 401 -21.73 18.52 17.47
N ASP A 402 -22.25 19.42 16.64
CA ASP A 402 -21.92 19.43 15.21
C ASP A 402 -20.54 20.03 14.96
N ILE A 403 -19.82 19.48 13.97
CA ILE A 403 -18.49 19.95 13.59
C ILE A 403 -18.62 20.71 12.27
N GLN A 404 -18.57 22.03 12.35
CA GLN A 404 -18.76 22.93 11.20
C GLN A 404 -17.43 23.38 10.57
N ASP A 405 -16.37 23.48 11.35
CA ASP A 405 -15.05 23.93 10.88
C ASP A 405 -14.22 22.73 10.39
N LYS A 406 -13.78 22.79 9.12
CA LYS A 406 -12.88 21.80 8.51
C LYS A 406 -11.59 21.60 9.35
N ARG A 407 -11.10 22.65 10.02
CA ARG A 407 -9.90 22.59 10.89
C ARG A 407 -10.11 21.72 12.13
N HIS A 408 -11.35 21.64 12.63
CA HIS A 408 -11.67 20.76 13.75
C HIS A 408 -11.67 19.29 13.32
N TYR A 409 -12.20 18.97 12.13
CA TYR A 409 -12.05 17.62 11.56
C TYR A 409 -10.57 17.24 11.40
N GLU A 410 -9.73 18.16 10.90
CA GLU A 410 -8.29 17.91 10.78
C GLU A 410 -7.63 17.63 12.15
N TYR A 411 -8.01 18.37 13.19
CA TYR A 411 -7.56 18.12 14.56
C TYR A 411 -7.99 16.73 15.07
N PHE A 412 -9.28 16.39 14.94
CA PHE A 412 -9.80 15.08 15.37
C PHE A 412 -9.10 13.95 14.63
N TYR A 413 -8.91 14.10 13.31
CA TYR A 413 -8.21 13.13 12.49
C TYR A 413 -6.79 12.90 13.01
N LYS A 414 -5.99 13.96 13.13
CA LYS A 414 -4.58 13.85 13.54
C LYS A 414 -4.43 13.30 14.97
N ARG A 415 -5.31 13.70 15.88
CA ARG A 415 -5.29 13.22 17.27
C ARG A 415 -5.57 11.71 17.35
N CYS A 416 -6.64 11.25 16.69
CA CYS A 416 -6.99 9.83 16.67
C CYS A 416 -5.94 9.01 15.91
N LEU A 417 -5.44 9.53 14.78
CA LEU A 417 -4.43 8.86 13.97
C LEU A 417 -3.15 8.66 14.77
N SER A 418 -2.73 9.66 15.55
CA SER A 418 -1.54 9.53 16.40
C SER A 418 -1.65 8.35 17.36
N LEU A 419 -2.79 8.18 18.05
CA LEU A 419 -2.96 7.06 18.97
C LEU A 419 -3.02 5.71 18.23
N VAL A 420 -3.80 5.63 17.16
CA VAL A 420 -3.98 4.38 16.39
C VAL A 420 -2.66 3.94 15.75
N SER A 421 -1.92 4.87 15.13
CA SER A 421 -0.61 4.58 14.53
C SER A 421 0.44 4.15 15.54
N THR A 422 0.38 4.66 16.77
CA THR A 422 1.24 4.14 17.85
C THR A 422 0.77 2.76 18.28
N ALA A 423 -0.51 2.57 18.57
CA ALA A 423 -1.05 1.30 19.08
C ALA A 423 -0.77 0.12 18.15
N VAL A 424 -0.94 0.33 16.84
CA VAL A 424 -0.72 -0.69 15.81
C VAL A 424 0.72 -1.22 15.83
N GLN A 425 1.72 -0.40 16.15
CA GLN A 425 3.12 -0.83 16.19
C GLN A 425 3.40 -1.84 17.33
N TYR A 426 2.53 -1.90 18.33
CA TYR A 426 2.65 -2.83 19.47
C TYR A 426 1.73 -4.05 19.35
N LEU A 427 0.97 -4.16 18.26
CA LEU A 427 0.17 -5.36 17.98
C LEU A 427 1.09 -6.54 17.65
N ASP A 428 0.59 -7.74 17.89
CA ASP A 428 1.24 -9.02 17.58
C ASP A 428 2.62 -9.26 18.23
N GLY A 429 2.93 -8.56 19.33
CA GLY A 429 4.14 -8.80 20.13
C GLY A 429 5.44 -8.40 19.44
N ARG A 430 5.38 -7.55 18.40
CA ARG A 430 6.57 -6.92 17.80
C ARG A 430 7.13 -5.87 18.76
N SER A 431 7.82 -6.31 19.81
CA SER A 431 8.69 -5.42 20.58
C SER A 431 9.84 -4.96 19.68
N LEU A 432 10.05 -3.64 19.58
CA LEU A 432 11.24 -3.04 19.00
C LEU A 432 12.55 -3.64 19.54
#